data_AF-A0A1S7DT91-F1
#
_entry.id   AF-A0A1S7DT91-F1
#
_cell.length_a   1.000
_cell.length_b   1.000
_cell.length_c   1.000
_cell.angle_alpha   90.00
_cell.angle_beta   90.00
_cell.angle_gamma   90.00
#
_symmetry.space_group_name_H-M   'P 1'
#
loop_
_entity.id
_entity.type
_entity.pdbx_description
1 polymer ?
#
loop_
_entity_poly.entity_id
_entity_poly.type
_entity_poly.pdbx_seq_one_letter_code
_entity_poly.pdbx_strand_id
1 'polypeptide(L)'
;MIQKGQPGVAGGGEKKYYASANTVSEKTLAGLTKDIEKISTVSGADIRAVLYALVDVMQTSLAEGQVVRLGEMGSMRVSISSEGKAKEEEVTPAAIRNAKVVFTPGSDLKKMLATLKYEKM
;
A
#
# COMPACT_ATOMS: atom_id res chain seq x y z
N MET A 1 9.38 19.85 3.50
CA MET A 1 8.58 20.37 4.64
C MET A 1 7.25 20.87 4.09
N ILE A 2 6.15 20.63 4.78
CA ILE A 2 4.82 21.12 4.37
C ILE A 2 4.16 21.80 5.57
N GLN A 3 3.62 23.00 5.38
CA GLN A 3 2.81 23.69 6.39
C GLN A 3 1.40 23.12 6.35
N LYS A 4 0.91 22.57 7.47
CA LYS A 4 -0.47 22.09 7.60
C LYS A 4 -1.14 22.72 8.81
N GLY A 5 -2.42 23.03 8.67
CA GLY A 5 -3.25 23.40 9.82
C GLY A 5 -3.38 22.24 10.80
N GLN A 6 -3.72 22.55 12.05
CA GLN A 6 -3.96 21.56 13.09
C GLN A 6 -5.10 20.61 12.66
N PRO A 7 -4.85 19.29 12.58
CA PRO A 7 -5.89 18.32 12.26
C PRO A 7 -7.01 18.38 13.29
N GLY A 8 -8.26 18.49 12.83
CA GLY A 8 -9.46 18.46 13.69
C GLY A 8 -9.99 19.82 14.14
N VAL A 9 -9.42 20.95 13.69
CA VAL A 9 -9.93 22.31 13.99
C VAL A 9 -10.53 22.95 12.73
N ALA A 10 -11.79 23.37 12.79
CA ALA A 10 -12.43 24.12 11.70
C ALA A 10 -11.67 25.44 11.45
N GLY A 11 -11.25 25.69 10.21
CA GLY A 11 -10.38 26.82 9.85
C GLY A 11 -8.87 26.54 9.99
N GLY A 12 -8.47 25.33 10.41
CA GLY A 12 -7.08 24.89 10.39
C GLY A 12 -6.21 25.33 11.58
N GLY A 13 -6.76 26.07 12.55
CA GLY A 13 -6.08 26.46 13.79
C GLY A 13 -4.67 27.04 13.57
N GLU A 14 -3.75 26.78 14.51
CA GLU A 14 -2.34 27.11 14.35
C GLU A 14 -1.66 26.24 13.29
N LYS A 15 -0.91 26.88 12.39
CA LYS A 15 -0.18 26.20 11.32
C LYS A 15 1.11 25.60 11.87
N LYS A 16 1.30 24.30 11.70
CA LYS A 16 2.52 23.56 12.08
C LYS A 16 3.27 23.08 10.84
N TYR A 17 4.60 22.99 10.95
CA TYR A 17 5.46 22.44 9.91
C TYR A 17 5.67 20.94 10.15
N TYR A 18 5.46 20.14 9.12
CA TYR A 18 5.66 18.70 9.16
C TYR A 18 6.76 18.27 8.20
N ALA A 19 7.54 17.27 8.61
CA ALA A 19 8.41 16.54 7.72
C ALA A 19 7.58 15.87 6.61
N SER A 20 8.15 15.78 5.41
CA SER A 20 7.52 15.17 4.25
C SER A 20 8.53 14.29 3.55
N ALA A 21 8.13 13.10 3.11
CA ALA A 21 8.94 12.30 2.21
C ALA A 21 9.16 13.09 0.90
N ASN A 22 10.37 13.02 0.35
CA ASN A 22 10.67 13.60 -0.95
C ASN A 22 10.66 12.51 -2.01
N THR A 23 9.68 12.56 -2.92
CA THR A 23 9.60 11.63 -4.05
C THR A 23 10.38 12.22 -5.23
N VAL A 24 11.49 11.59 -5.59
CA VAL A 24 12.39 12.10 -6.64
C VAL A 24 11.93 11.68 -8.03
N SER A 25 11.50 10.43 -8.18
CA SER A 25 11.05 9.88 -9.46
C SER A 25 10.20 8.63 -9.26
N GLU A 26 9.52 8.21 -10.33
CA GLU A 26 8.78 6.96 -10.40
C GLU A 26 9.56 5.92 -11.19
N LYS A 27 9.53 4.66 -10.74
CA LYS A 27 10.11 3.53 -11.45
C LYS A 27 9.00 2.61 -11.97
N THR A 28 8.86 2.53 -13.29
CA THR A 28 7.80 1.76 -13.95
C THR A 28 8.10 0.26 -13.95
N LEU A 29 7.10 -0.56 -14.28
CA LEU A 29 7.26 -2.00 -14.48
C LEU A 29 8.35 -2.32 -15.51
N ALA A 30 8.46 -1.53 -16.58
CA ALA A 30 9.52 -1.68 -17.58
C ALA A 30 10.91 -1.41 -16.99
N GLY A 31 11.04 -0.38 -16.15
CA GLY A 31 12.29 -0.08 -15.45
C GLY A 31 12.68 -1.16 -14.43
N LEU A 32 11.72 -1.65 -13.65
CA LEU A 32 11.93 -2.77 -12.72
C LEU A 32 12.34 -4.04 -13.46
N THR A 33 11.68 -4.36 -14.58
CA THR A 33 12.00 -5.54 -15.39
C THR A 33 13.46 -5.51 -15.87
N LYS A 34 13.91 -4.37 -16.43
CA LYS A 34 15.30 -4.21 -16.88
C LYS A 34 16.32 -4.41 -15.77
N ASP A 35 15.99 -4.03 -14.54
CA ASP A 35 16.92 -4.20 -13.42
C ASP A 35 16.91 -5.62 -12.86
N ILE A 36 15.77 -6.32 -12.90
CA ILE A 36 15.68 -7.75 -12.54
C ILE A 36 16.41 -8.61 -13.57
N GLU A 37 16.28 -8.32 -14.87
CA GLU A 37 17.01 -9.03 -15.95
C GLU A 37 18.53 -8.96 -15.76
N LYS A 38 19.08 -7.86 -15.23
CA LYS A 38 20.52 -7.72 -14.99
C LYS A 38 21.05 -8.62 -13.86
N ILE A 39 20.18 -9.02 -12.93
CA ILE A 39 20.56 -9.77 -11.72
C ILE A 39 19.96 -11.17 -11.68
N SER A 40 19.29 -11.60 -12.75
CA SER A 40 18.65 -12.91 -12.84
C SER A 40 18.77 -13.48 -14.26
N THR A 41 18.51 -14.78 -14.41
CA THR A 41 18.49 -15.45 -15.71
C THR A 41 17.10 -15.42 -16.37
N VAL A 42 16.15 -14.68 -15.79
CA VAL A 42 14.75 -14.65 -16.24
C VAL A 42 14.57 -13.56 -17.27
N SER A 43 13.96 -13.89 -18.41
CA SER A 43 13.70 -12.88 -19.45
C SER A 43 12.65 -11.87 -18.99
N GLY A 44 12.70 -10.67 -19.54
CA GLY A 44 11.71 -9.65 -19.24
C GLY A 44 10.30 -10.02 -19.67
N ALA A 45 10.15 -10.88 -20.69
CA ALA A 45 8.86 -11.43 -21.08
C ALA A 45 8.29 -12.29 -19.95
N ASP A 46 9.11 -13.19 -19.39
CA ASP A 46 8.70 -14.08 -18.30
C ASP A 46 8.44 -13.32 -17.01
N ILE A 47 9.27 -12.32 -16.66
CA ILE A 47 9.07 -11.47 -15.46
C ILE A 47 7.70 -10.80 -15.51
N ARG A 48 7.36 -10.19 -16.66
CA ARG A 48 6.07 -9.51 -16.84
C ARG A 48 4.91 -10.51 -16.80
N ALA A 49 5.06 -11.67 -17.45
CA ALA A 49 4.04 -12.71 -17.43
C ALA A 49 3.71 -13.18 -16.01
N VAL A 50 4.73 -13.43 -15.18
CA VAL A 50 4.54 -13.82 -13.77
C VAL A 50 3.87 -12.71 -12.96
N LEU A 51 4.26 -11.45 -13.15
CA LEU A 51 3.66 -10.33 -12.43
C LEU A 51 2.19 -10.12 -12.79
N TYR A 52 1.80 -10.28 -14.07
CA TYR A 52 0.40 -10.22 -14.48
C TYR A 52 -0.40 -11.41 -13.93
N ALA A 53 0.12 -12.63 -14.05
CA ALA A 53 -0.52 -13.81 -13.50
C ALA A 53 -0.70 -13.71 -11.98
N LEU A 54 0.29 -13.15 -11.27
CA LEU A 54 0.20 -12.91 -9.84
C LEU A 54 -0.94 -11.93 -9.52
N VAL A 55 -1.07 -10.83 -10.26
CA VAL A 55 -2.16 -9.87 -10.09
C VAL A 55 -3.52 -10.54 -10.27
N ASP A 56 -3.68 -11.39 -11.28
CA ASP A 56 -4.93 -12.09 -11.54
C ASP A 56 -5.30 -13.05 -10.40
N VAL A 57 -4.35 -13.88 -9.95
CA VAL A 57 -4.54 -14.80 -8.82
C VAL A 57 -4.87 -14.03 -7.54
N MET A 58 -4.19 -12.90 -7.32
CA MET A 58 -4.43 -12.06 -6.15
C MET A 58 -5.82 -11.46 -6.11
N GLN A 59 -6.40 -11.08 -7.26
CA GLN A 59 -7.76 -10.56 -7.31
C GLN A 59 -8.77 -11.59 -6.81
N THR A 60 -8.65 -12.83 -7.29
CA THR A 60 -9.52 -13.94 -6.84
C THR A 60 -9.34 -14.22 -5.35
N SER A 61 -8.11 -14.40 -4.89
CA SER A 61 -7.83 -14.67 -3.47
C SER A 61 -8.35 -13.56 -2.54
N LEU A 62 -8.16 -12.29 -2.91
CA LEU A 62 -8.64 -11.17 -2.11
C LEU A 62 -10.18 -11.08 -2.10
N ALA A 63 -10.83 -11.38 -3.22
CA ALA A 63 -12.29 -11.42 -3.30
C ALA A 63 -12.89 -12.53 -2.40
N GLU A 64 -12.18 -13.64 -2.24
CA GLU A 64 -12.52 -14.73 -1.31
C GLU A 64 -12.18 -14.41 0.16
N GLY A 65 -11.67 -13.21 0.46
CA GLY A 65 -11.32 -12.78 1.81
C GLY A 65 -9.98 -13.33 2.32
N GLN A 66 -9.17 -13.95 1.44
CA GLN A 66 -7.86 -14.46 1.82
C GLN A 66 -6.86 -13.32 2.02
N VAL A 67 -5.91 -13.52 2.94
CA VAL A 67 -4.73 -12.65 3.08
C VAL A 67 -3.63 -13.22 2.18
N VAL A 68 -3.26 -12.48 1.14
CA VAL A 68 -2.15 -12.88 0.27
C VAL A 68 -0.84 -12.42 0.89
N ARG A 69 0.05 -13.36 1.26
CA ARG A 69 1.38 -13.08 1.79
C ARG A 69 2.46 -13.42 0.77
N LEU A 70 3.28 -12.44 0.41
CA LEU A 70 4.36 -12.55 -0.57
C LEU A 70 5.71 -12.53 0.14
N GLY A 71 5.92 -13.53 1.00
CA GLY A 71 7.14 -13.68 1.79
C GLY A 71 7.55 -12.40 2.54
N GLU A 72 8.81 -12.01 2.34
CA GLU A 72 9.41 -10.83 2.99
C GLU A 72 8.96 -9.49 2.43
N MET A 73 8.29 -9.48 1.27
CA MET A 73 7.72 -8.25 0.70
C MET A 73 6.60 -7.72 1.59
N GLY A 74 5.72 -8.61 2.05
CA GLY A 74 4.61 -8.26 2.92
C GLY A 74 3.34 -9.04 2.63
N SER A 75 2.21 -8.45 3.04
CA SER A 75 0.89 -9.06 2.85
C SER A 75 -0.17 -8.06 2.44
N MET A 76 -1.12 -8.51 1.63
CA MET A 76 -2.28 -7.75 1.19
C MET A 76 -3.56 -8.40 1.69
N ARG A 77 -4.52 -7.59 2.12
CA ARG A 77 -5.85 -8.05 2.56
C ARG A 77 -6.92 -7.03 2.23
N VAL A 78 -8.17 -7.48 2.09
CA VAL A 78 -9.33 -6.59 2.03
C VAL A 78 -9.62 -6.04 3.42
N SER A 79 -9.94 -4.75 3.48
CA SER A 79 -10.46 -4.06 4.66
C SER A 79 -11.70 -3.29 4.26
N ILE A 80 -12.77 -3.46 5.01
CA ILE A 80 -14.01 -2.69 4.84
C ILE A 80 -14.12 -1.61 5.91
N SER A 81 -14.79 -0.51 5.58
CA SER A 81 -15.34 0.42 6.56
C SER A 81 -16.85 0.36 6.50
N SER A 82 -17.50 0.43 7.65
CA SER A 82 -18.96 0.34 7.77
C SER A 82 -19.48 1.46 8.66
N GLU A 83 -20.74 1.84 8.44
CA GLU A 83 -21.50 2.63 9.38
C GLU A 83 -21.83 1.80 10.62
N GLY A 84 -21.48 2.31 11.80
CA GLY A 84 -21.92 1.71 13.06
C GLY A 84 -23.44 1.84 13.20
N LYS A 85 -24.10 0.72 13.49
CA LYS A 85 -25.54 0.67 13.82
C LYS A 85 -25.72 0.38 15.31
N ALA A 86 -26.91 0.69 15.84
CA ALA A 86 -27.18 0.54 17.27
C ALA A 86 -27.40 -0.93 17.65
N LYS A 87 -27.90 -1.74 16.71
CA LYS A 87 -28.12 -3.17 16.89
C LYS A 87 -27.41 -3.98 15.82
N GLU A 88 -27.09 -5.23 16.14
CA GLU A 88 -26.42 -6.15 15.22
C GLU A 88 -27.29 -6.47 14.00
N GLU A 89 -28.61 -6.63 14.20
CA GLU A 89 -29.53 -6.99 13.12
C GLU A 89 -29.70 -5.88 12.07
N GLU A 90 -29.29 -4.66 12.40
CA GLU A 90 -29.33 -3.50 11.50
C GLU A 90 -28.10 -3.42 10.58
N VAL A 91 -27.06 -4.23 10.85
CA VAL A 91 -25.86 -4.28 10.01
C VAL A 91 -26.16 -5.09 8.75
N THR A 92 -26.35 -4.38 7.65
CA THR A 92 -26.60 -4.95 6.33
C THR A 92 -25.45 -4.65 5.37
N PRO A 93 -25.36 -5.31 4.20
CA PRO A 93 -24.37 -4.95 3.17
C PRO A 93 -24.41 -3.47 2.78
N ALA A 94 -25.59 -2.82 2.86
CA ALA A 94 -25.75 -1.39 2.61
C ALA A 94 -25.07 -0.50 3.68
N ALA A 95 -24.75 -1.04 4.86
CA ALA A 95 -23.97 -0.35 5.88
C ALA A 95 -22.47 -0.29 5.54
N ILE A 96 -21.99 -1.04 4.53
CA ILE A 96 -20.58 -0.96 4.08
C ILE A 96 -20.39 0.33 3.28
N ARG A 97 -19.48 1.18 3.75
CA ARG A 97 -19.18 2.49 3.14
C ARG A 97 -18.09 2.40 2.10
N ASN A 98 -17.07 1.58 2.34
CA ASN A 98 -15.94 1.45 1.43
C ASN A 98 -15.23 0.10 1.64
N ALA A 99 -14.61 -0.41 0.57
CA ALA A 99 -13.69 -1.53 0.62
C ALA A 99 -12.36 -1.09 0.01
N LYS A 100 -11.25 -1.47 0.65
CA LYS A 100 -9.90 -1.17 0.17
C LYS A 100 -8.97 -2.35 0.38
N VAL A 101 -7.93 -2.43 -0.46
CA VAL A 101 -6.81 -3.35 -0.23
C VAL A 101 -5.79 -2.65 0.67
N VAL A 102 -5.39 -3.32 1.75
CA VAL A 102 -4.37 -2.85 2.68
C VAL A 102 -3.10 -3.67 2.46
N PHE A 103 -2.04 -3.00 2.05
CA PHE A 103 -0.69 -3.56 2.06
C PHE A 103 -0.03 -3.34 3.42
N THR A 104 0.48 -4.41 4.01
CA THR A 104 1.30 -4.37 5.23
C THR A 104 2.72 -4.78 4.85
N PRO A 105 3.73 -3.91 5.10
CA PRO A 105 5.11 -4.21 4.73
C PRO A 105 5.65 -5.42 5.51
N GLY A 106 6.38 -6.28 4.80
CA GLY A 106 7.08 -7.42 5.37
C GLY A 106 8.37 -7.03 6.08
N SER A 107 9.18 -8.01 6.49
CA SER A 107 10.33 -7.75 7.36
C SER A 107 11.41 -6.92 6.65
N ASP A 108 11.68 -7.19 5.36
CA ASP A 108 12.74 -6.48 4.63
C ASP A 108 12.40 -5.03 4.35
N LEU A 109 11.15 -4.74 4.00
CA LEU A 109 10.69 -3.35 3.86
C LEU A 109 10.73 -2.61 5.20
N LYS A 110 10.37 -3.27 6.31
CA LYS A 110 10.48 -2.68 7.66
C LYS A 110 11.93 -2.40 8.04
N LYS A 111 12.86 -3.31 7.75
CA LYS A 111 14.29 -3.10 7.96
C LYS A 111 14.80 -1.89 7.17
N MET A 112 14.45 -1.81 5.88
CA MET A 112 14.80 -0.66 5.03
C MET A 112 14.30 0.66 5.65
N LEU A 113 13.02 0.71 6.07
CA LEU A 113 12.43 1.89 6.71
C LEU A 113 13.18 2.31 7.97
N ALA A 114 13.66 1.35 8.78
CA ALA A 114 14.43 1.63 9.99
C ALA A 114 15.84 2.18 9.70
N THR A 115 16.36 2.01 8.48
CA THR A 115 17.69 2.49 8.05
C THR A 115 17.67 3.78 7.23
N LEU A 116 16.48 4.38 7.02
CA LEU A 116 16.36 5.63 6.27
C LEU A 116 17.09 6.77 6.98
N LYS A 117 17.82 7.57 6.20
CA LYS A 117 18.43 8.83 6.65
C LYS A 117 17.49 9.98 6.34
N TYR A 118 17.39 10.92 7.27
CA TYR A 118 16.54 12.10 7.13
C TYR A 118 17.39 13.35 7.17
N GLU A 119 17.23 14.19 6.16
CA GLU A 119 17.96 15.44 6.03
C GLU A 119 16.99 16.61 5.89
N LYS A 120 17.36 17.75 6.46
CA LYS A 120 16.62 18.99 6.30
C LYS A 120 17.08 19.62 4.99
N MET A 121 16.22 19.55 3.97
CA MET A 121 16.35 20.38 2.76
C MET A 121 16.08 21.85 3.09
#